data_AF-A0A7J7CJN7-F1
#
_entry.id   AF-A0A7J7CJN7-F1
#
_cell.length_a   1.000
_cell.length_b   1.000
_cell.length_c   1.000
_cell.angle_alpha   90.00
_cell.angle_beta   90.00
_cell.angle_gamma   90.00
#
_symmetry.space_group_name_H-M   'P 1'
#
loop_
_entity.id
_entity.type
_entity.pdbx_description
1 polymer ?
#
loop_
_entity_poly.entity_id
_entity_poly.type
_entity_poly.pdbx_seq_one_letter_code
_entity_poly.pdbx_strand_id
1 'polypeptide(L)'
;MEIVFLISLALILQGREALGDHELLIHDYYKEQCPSAEEIVGRNVEIAVRKDPRMAASLLRMHFHDCFVMGCDASVLLDSYGNIVSEKQAVPNLNSLRGFKVIDKIKYLLEEACPLTVSCADILAMAARDAVLLVTLFTPLEYQVLCAYILIILYAN
;
A
#
# COMPACT_ATOMS: atom_id res chain seq x y z
N MET A 1 -38.95 39.80 -5.54
CA MET A 1 -38.06 39.16 -6.54
C MET A 1 -36.60 39.50 -6.27
N GLU A 2 -36.24 40.77 -6.03
CA GLU A 2 -34.85 41.17 -5.76
C GLU A 2 -34.27 40.60 -4.45
N ILE A 3 -35.06 40.54 -3.38
CA ILE A 3 -34.64 39.98 -2.08
C ILE A 3 -34.30 38.49 -2.17
N VAL A 4 -35.06 37.73 -2.97
CA VAL A 4 -34.81 36.29 -3.17
C VAL A 4 -33.48 36.07 -3.88
N PHE A 5 -33.15 36.94 -4.85
CA PHE A 5 -31.90 36.88 -5.61
C PHE A 5 -30.67 37.18 -4.73
N LEU A 6 -30.82 38.11 -3.79
CA LEU A 6 -29.77 38.46 -2.82
C LEU A 6 -29.53 37.35 -1.80
N ILE A 7 -30.59 36.67 -1.35
CA ILE A 7 -30.48 35.53 -0.42
C ILE A 7 -29.80 34.34 -1.11
N SER A 8 -30.16 34.04 -2.36
CA SER A 8 -29.49 32.99 -3.13
C SER A 8 -28.02 33.32 -3.41
N LEU A 9 -27.68 34.59 -3.68
CA LEU A 9 -26.29 35.02 -3.86
C LEU A 9 -25.48 34.93 -2.55
N ALA A 10 -26.09 35.30 -1.41
CA ALA A 10 -25.45 35.20 -0.10
C ALA A 10 -25.20 33.75 0.34
N LEU A 11 -26.11 32.82 0.02
CA LEU A 11 -25.92 31.38 0.27
C LEU A 11 -24.79 30.79 -0.58
N ILE A 12 -24.64 31.23 -1.83
CA ILE A 12 -23.53 30.82 -2.72
C ILE A 12 -22.18 31.35 -2.19
N LEU A 13 -22.17 32.52 -1.54
CA LEU A 13 -20.96 33.13 -0.96
C LEU A 13 -20.60 32.61 0.45
N GLN A 14 -21.49 31.85 1.11
CA GLN A 14 -21.24 31.21 2.41
C GLN A 14 -20.77 29.76 2.30
N GLY A 15 -20.59 29.24 1.07
CA GLY A 15 -19.86 27.99 0.82
C GLY A 15 -18.36 28.17 1.07
N ARG A 16 -17.97 28.47 2.32
CA ARG A 16 -16.60 28.25 2.76
C ARG A 16 -16.39 26.75 2.88
N GLU A 17 -15.50 26.25 2.05
CA GLU A 17 -14.80 25.00 2.19
C GLU A 17 -14.52 24.74 3.69
N ALA A 18 -15.18 23.74 4.27
CA ALA A 18 -14.54 22.99 5.32
C ALA A 18 -13.47 22.15 4.63
N LEU A 19 -12.35 22.78 4.26
CA LEU A 19 -11.14 22.06 3.92
C LEU A 19 -10.64 21.49 5.25
N GLY A 20 -11.21 20.34 5.63
CA GLY A 20 -10.45 19.42 6.46
C GLY A 20 -9.12 19.23 5.74
N ASP A 21 -8.03 19.41 6.47
CA ASP A 21 -6.67 19.22 5.98
C ASP A 21 -6.53 17.73 5.63
N HIS A 22 -7.03 17.34 4.46
CA HIS A 22 -6.70 16.07 3.85
C HIS A 22 -5.25 16.25 3.41
N GLU A 23 -4.33 15.85 4.28
CA GLU A 23 -2.91 15.76 3.94
C GLU A 23 -2.81 14.91 2.66
N LEU A 24 -2.56 15.60 1.55
CA LEU A 24 -2.55 14.98 0.23
C LEU A 24 -1.32 14.07 0.15
N LEU A 25 -1.53 12.82 -0.22
CA LEU A 25 -0.44 11.93 -0.58
C LEU A 25 0.26 12.50 -1.83
N ILE A 26 1.57 12.67 -1.76
CA ILE A 26 2.39 13.16 -2.87
C ILE A 26 3.41 12.12 -3.31
N HIS A 27 3.71 12.10 -4.60
CA HIS A 27 4.85 11.37 -5.12
C HIS A 27 6.15 11.99 -4.61
N ASP A 28 7.24 11.20 -4.63
CA ASP A 28 8.57 11.64 -4.21
C ASP A 28 8.67 12.15 -2.75
N TYR A 29 7.70 11.82 -1.88
CA TYR A 29 7.67 12.30 -0.48
C TYR A 29 9.00 12.05 0.26
N TYR A 30 9.63 10.90 0.04
CA TYR A 30 10.88 10.51 0.69
C TYR A 30 12.15 10.96 -0.06
N LYS A 31 12.05 11.66 -1.19
CA LYS A 31 13.20 11.95 -2.07
C LYS A 31 14.33 12.72 -1.40
N GLU A 32 14.01 13.59 -0.45
CA GLU A 32 15.00 14.37 0.30
C GLU A 32 15.41 13.68 1.61
N GLN A 33 14.44 13.12 2.34
CA GLN A 33 14.66 12.58 3.69
C GLN A 33 15.22 11.15 3.67
N CYS A 34 14.83 10.33 2.69
CA CYS A 34 15.36 9.00 2.46
C CYS A 34 15.49 8.71 0.95
N PRO A 35 16.50 9.28 0.27
CA PRO A 35 16.65 9.14 -1.19
C PRO A 35 16.77 7.70 -1.68
N SER A 36 17.28 6.80 -0.83
CA SER A 36 17.42 5.37 -1.13
C SER A 36 16.17 4.53 -0.84
N ALA A 37 15.06 5.14 -0.40
CA ALA A 37 13.87 4.40 0.03
C ALA A 37 13.32 3.49 -1.08
N GLU A 38 13.03 4.06 -2.25
CA GLU A 38 12.47 3.29 -3.37
C GLU A 38 13.44 2.20 -3.86
N GLU A 39 14.74 2.49 -3.90
CA GLU A 39 15.76 1.51 -4.32
C GLU A 39 15.83 0.33 -3.34
N ILE A 40 15.84 0.60 -2.03
CA ILE A 40 15.89 -0.42 -0.99
C ILE A 40 14.65 -1.31 -1.06
N VAL A 41 13.44 -0.72 -1.20
CA VAL A 41 12.21 -1.50 -1.34
C VAL A 41 12.26 -2.35 -2.61
N GLY A 42 12.47 -1.74 -3.78
CA GLY A 42 12.42 -2.42 -5.07
C GLY A 42 13.41 -3.57 -5.18
N ARG A 43 14.66 -3.37 -4.73
CA ARG A 43 15.68 -4.42 -4.76
C ARG A 43 15.32 -5.63 -3.89
N ASN A 44 14.76 -5.40 -2.71
CA ASN A 44 14.41 -6.49 -1.80
C ASN A 44 13.13 -7.21 -2.22
N VAL A 45 12.18 -6.50 -2.83
CA VAL A 45 11.03 -7.11 -3.50
C VAL A 45 11.51 -7.99 -4.66
N GLU A 46 12.42 -7.49 -5.50
CA GLU A 46 13.00 -8.28 -6.59
C GLU A 46 13.69 -9.55 -6.10
N ILE A 47 14.52 -9.46 -5.06
CA ILE A 47 15.17 -10.64 -4.45
C ILE A 47 14.12 -11.64 -3.96
N ALA A 48 13.07 -11.17 -3.29
CA ALA A 48 12.01 -12.02 -2.77
C ALA A 48 11.21 -12.71 -3.88
N VAL A 49 10.88 -11.98 -4.96
CA VAL A 49 10.14 -12.50 -6.12
C VAL A 49 10.99 -13.47 -6.94
N ARG A 50 12.29 -13.20 -7.13
CA ARG A 50 13.19 -14.15 -7.80
C ARG A 50 13.33 -15.46 -7.03
N LYS A 51 13.29 -15.41 -5.70
CA LYS A 51 13.33 -16.59 -4.84
C LYS A 51 11.99 -17.35 -4.82
N ASP A 52 10.88 -16.64 -4.83
CA ASP A 52 9.52 -17.18 -4.88
C ASP A 52 8.65 -16.27 -5.76
N PRO A 53 8.36 -16.65 -7.02
CA PRO A 53 7.55 -15.84 -7.93
C PRO A 53 6.15 -15.50 -7.38
N ARG A 54 5.58 -16.34 -6.51
CA ARG A 54 4.28 -16.08 -5.85
C ARG A 54 4.36 -14.96 -4.82
N MET A 55 5.56 -14.52 -4.44
CA MET A 55 5.73 -13.41 -3.52
C MET A 55 5.22 -12.09 -4.10
N ALA A 56 5.28 -11.90 -5.42
CA ALA A 56 4.72 -10.71 -6.06
C ALA A 56 3.22 -10.58 -5.76
N ALA A 57 2.49 -11.69 -5.96
CA ALA A 57 1.09 -11.77 -5.58
C ALA A 57 0.88 -11.60 -4.06
N SER A 58 1.74 -12.22 -3.25
CA SER A 58 1.59 -12.15 -1.80
C SER A 58 1.70 -10.71 -1.27
N LEU A 59 2.62 -9.91 -1.81
CA LEU A 59 2.85 -8.50 -1.41
C LEU A 59 1.74 -7.57 -1.89
N LEU A 60 1.29 -7.70 -3.13
CA LEU A 60 0.14 -6.95 -3.64
C LEU A 60 -1.12 -7.27 -2.82
N ARG A 61 -1.31 -8.53 -2.43
CA ARG A 61 -2.43 -8.94 -1.57
C ARG A 61 -2.34 -8.32 -0.19
N MET A 62 -1.15 -8.26 0.40
CA MET A 62 -0.94 -7.63 1.70
C MET A 62 -1.36 -6.16 1.71
N HIS A 63 -0.95 -5.39 0.70
CA HIS A 63 -1.36 -3.99 0.59
C HIS A 63 -2.88 -3.85 0.41
N PHE A 64 -3.52 -4.71 -0.39
CA PHE A 64 -4.98 -4.72 -0.50
C PHE A 64 -5.66 -5.00 0.85
N HIS A 65 -5.21 -6.00 1.60
CA HIS A 65 -5.80 -6.36 2.89
C HIS A 65 -5.60 -5.28 3.96
N ASP A 66 -4.50 -4.53 3.91
CA ASP A 66 -4.28 -3.35 4.74
C ASP A 66 -5.32 -2.28 4.38
N CYS A 67 -5.33 -1.82 3.13
CA CYS A 67 -6.21 -0.74 2.69
C CYS A 67 -7.71 -1.02 2.83
N PHE A 68 -8.12 -2.29 2.79
CA PHE A 68 -9.53 -2.66 2.89
C PHE A 68 -10.08 -2.63 4.32
N VAL A 69 -9.20 -2.70 5.33
CA VAL A 69 -9.58 -2.65 6.74
C VAL A 69 -9.16 -1.29 7.30
N MET A 70 -10.11 -0.35 7.38
CA MET A 70 -9.89 0.99 7.96
C MET A 70 -8.83 1.88 7.30
N GLY A 71 -8.22 1.46 6.19
CA GLY A 71 -7.33 2.27 5.36
C GLY A 71 -5.91 1.70 5.29
N CYS A 72 -5.05 2.33 4.49
CA CYS A 72 -3.67 1.87 4.31
C CYS A 72 -2.79 2.40 5.46
N ASP A 73 -2.87 1.79 6.64
CA ASP A 73 -2.23 2.26 7.87
C ASP A 73 -1.22 1.26 8.48
N ALA A 74 -0.92 0.19 7.76
CA ALA A 74 -0.07 -0.93 8.18
C ALA A 74 -0.58 -1.70 9.42
N SER A 75 -1.85 -1.55 9.80
CA SER A 75 -2.50 -2.31 10.87
C SER A 75 -2.38 -3.82 10.66
N VAL A 76 -2.41 -4.29 9.40
CA VAL A 76 -2.28 -5.72 9.05
C VAL A 76 -0.93 -6.33 9.47
N LEU A 77 0.09 -5.50 9.70
CA LEU A 77 1.42 -5.94 10.10
C LEU A 77 1.55 -6.20 11.60
N LEU A 78 0.65 -5.68 12.42
CA LEU A 78 0.74 -5.76 13.87
C LEU A 78 0.46 -7.18 14.36
N ASP A 79 1.27 -7.65 15.31
CA ASP A 79 1.04 -8.92 16.02
C ASP A 79 0.13 -8.70 17.24
N SER A 80 -0.49 -9.79 17.72
CA SER A 80 -1.40 -9.71 18.86
C SER A 80 -0.63 -9.25 20.11
N TYR A 81 -1.20 -8.31 20.85
CA TYR A 81 -0.61 -7.78 22.07
C TYR A 81 -1.67 -7.48 23.13
N GLY A 82 -1.56 -8.10 24.30
CA GLY A 82 -2.56 -7.99 25.36
C GLY A 82 -3.95 -8.42 24.88
N ASN A 83 -4.91 -7.50 24.93
CA ASN A 83 -6.29 -7.73 24.48
C ASN A 83 -6.52 -7.41 22.99
N ILE A 84 -5.50 -6.95 22.27
CA ILE A 84 -5.58 -6.63 20.85
C ILE A 84 -5.26 -7.88 20.05
N VAL A 85 -6.23 -8.35 19.26
CA VAL A 85 -6.08 -9.49 18.35
C VAL A 85 -5.61 -8.97 17.00
N SER A 86 -4.51 -9.52 16.50
CA SER A 86 -3.96 -9.17 15.18
C SER A 86 -4.94 -9.50 14.06
N GLU A 87 -4.99 -8.63 13.05
CA GLU A 87 -5.69 -8.88 11.79
C GLU A 87 -5.15 -10.10 11.04
N LYS A 88 -3.92 -10.54 11.32
CA LYS A 88 -3.35 -11.80 10.81
C LYS A 88 -4.18 -13.02 11.22
N GLN A 89 -4.95 -12.93 12.31
CA GLN A 89 -5.84 -13.98 12.81
C GLN A 89 -7.25 -13.91 12.22
N ALA A 90 -7.58 -12.86 11.47
CA ALA A 90 -8.87 -12.78 10.79
C ALA A 90 -9.01 -13.94 9.80
N VAL A 91 -10.23 -14.46 9.64
CA VAL A 91 -10.54 -15.57 8.71
C VAL A 91 -9.90 -15.43 7.32
N PRO A 92 -9.94 -14.27 6.64
CA PRO A 92 -9.33 -14.15 5.31
C PRO A 92 -7.79 -14.16 5.33
N ASN A 93 -7.15 -13.88 6.47
CA ASN A 93 -5.71 -13.74 6.62
C ASN A 93 -5.04 -14.98 7.24
N LEU A 94 -5.75 -15.68 8.12
CA LEU A 94 -5.24 -16.83 8.85
C LEU A 94 -4.78 -17.93 7.90
N ASN A 95 -3.52 -18.33 8.00
CA ASN A 95 -2.87 -19.31 7.11
C ASN A 95 -2.96 -18.96 5.61
N SER A 96 -3.19 -17.69 5.28
CA SER A 96 -3.46 -17.23 3.92
C SER A 96 -2.58 -16.05 3.53
N LEU A 97 -2.59 -14.98 4.33
CA LEU A 97 -1.75 -13.80 4.09
C LEU A 97 -0.29 -14.12 4.44
N ARG A 98 0.65 -13.73 3.57
CA ARG A 98 2.07 -14.07 3.69
C ARG A 98 2.94 -12.96 3.11
N GLY A 99 4.23 -12.99 3.44
CA GLY A 99 5.20 -11.97 3.00
C GLY A 99 5.71 -11.07 4.12
N PHE A 100 5.23 -11.23 5.36
CA PHE A 100 5.61 -10.39 6.51
C PHE A 100 7.12 -10.28 6.69
N LYS A 101 7.86 -11.40 6.59
CA LYS A 101 9.34 -11.39 6.70
C LYS A 101 10.05 -10.59 5.62
N VAL A 102 9.43 -10.41 4.45
CA VAL A 102 9.98 -9.56 3.38
C VAL A 102 9.84 -8.09 3.79
N ILE A 103 8.67 -7.72 4.30
CA ILE A 103 8.40 -6.37 4.83
C ILE A 103 9.31 -6.07 6.03
N ASP A 104 9.47 -7.01 6.97
CA ASP A 104 10.36 -6.86 8.13
C ASP A 104 11.80 -6.59 7.68
N LYS A 105 12.28 -7.33 6.66
CA LYS A 105 13.64 -7.15 6.13
C LYS A 105 13.80 -5.80 5.45
N ILE A 106 12.80 -5.37 4.68
CA ILE A 106 12.79 -4.05 4.03
C ILE A 106 12.81 -2.94 5.09
N LYS A 107 11.92 -3.01 6.09
CA LYS A 107 11.85 -2.04 7.19
C LYS A 107 13.17 -1.98 7.96
N TYR A 108 13.78 -3.12 8.27
CA TYR A 108 15.09 -3.17 8.90
C TYR A 108 16.15 -2.40 8.11
N LEU A 109 16.24 -2.62 6.79
CA LEU A 109 17.22 -1.94 5.94
C LEU A 109 16.93 -0.44 5.79
N LEU A 110 15.65 -0.06 5.75
CA LEU A 110 15.24 1.34 5.73
C LEU A 110 15.59 2.04 7.04
N GLU A 111 15.39 1.41 8.20
CA GLU A 111 15.78 1.98 9.49
C GLU A 111 17.30 2.09 9.66
N GLU A 112 18.09 1.21 9.03
CA GLU A 112 19.55 1.37 8.97
C GLU A 112 19.97 2.57 8.10
N ALA A 113 19.24 2.84 7.01
CA ALA A 113 19.57 3.90 6.06
C ALA A 113 19.04 5.28 6.48
N CYS A 114 17.80 5.33 6.99
CA CYS A 114 17.06 6.54 7.33
C CYS A 114 16.12 6.27 8.53
N PRO A 115 16.65 6.35 9.77
CA PRO A 115 15.89 6.03 10.97
C PRO A 115 14.59 6.83 11.09
N LEU A 116 13.52 6.18 11.55
CA LEU A 116 12.22 6.79 11.87
C LEU A 116 11.62 7.64 10.74
N THR A 117 11.95 7.34 9.49
CA THR A 117 11.55 8.17 8.33
C THR A 117 10.44 7.52 7.52
N VAL A 118 10.66 6.31 7.00
CA VAL A 118 9.71 5.68 6.06
C VAL A 118 8.62 4.90 6.80
N SER A 119 7.36 5.22 6.56
CA SER A 119 6.22 4.56 7.18
C SER A 119 6.06 3.10 6.72
N CYS A 120 5.50 2.24 7.56
CA CYS A 120 5.21 0.85 7.16
C CYS A 120 4.12 0.77 6.08
N ALA A 121 3.17 1.70 6.09
CA ALA A 121 2.11 1.78 5.09
C ALA A 121 2.69 2.07 3.70
N ASP A 122 3.63 3.01 3.59
CA ASP A 122 4.29 3.33 2.32
C ASP A 122 5.21 2.21 1.85
N ILE A 123 5.80 1.43 2.76
CA ILE A 123 6.53 0.21 2.39
C ILE A 123 5.59 -0.79 1.72
N LEU A 124 4.37 -0.99 2.23
CA LEU A 124 3.39 -1.87 1.60
C LEU A 124 2.99 -1.36 0.21
N ALA A 125 2.76 -0.05 0.07
CA ALA A 125 2.40 0.57 -1.20
C ALA A 125 3.53 0.43 -2.25
N MET A 126 4.77 0.79 -1.89
CA MET A 126 5.94 0.63 -2.75
C MET A 126 6.19 -0.85 -3.10
N ALA A 127 6.07 -1.75 -2.12
CA ALA A 127 6.29 -3.18 -2.35
C ALA A 127 5.24 -3.79 -3.30
N ALA A 128 3.97 -3.38 -3.17
CA ALA A 128 2.91 -3.79 -4.08
C ALA A 128 3.14 -3.28 -5.51
N ARG A 129 3.52 -1.99 -5.66
CA ARG A 129 3.87 -1.40 -6.96
C ARG A 129 5.01 -2.18 -7.63
N ASP A 130 6.10 -2.38 -6.91
CA ASP A 130 7.29 -3.03 -7.47
C ASP A 130 7.02 -4.51 -7.78
N ALA A 131 6.21 -5.19 -6.97
CA ALA A 131 5.75 -6.55 -7.24
C ALA A 131 4.99 -6.66 -8.58
N VAL A 132 4.07 -5.72 -8.85
CA VAL A 132 3.32 -5.68 -10.12
C VAL A 132 4.26 -5.46 -11.30
N LEU A 133 5.21 -4.53 -11.17
CA LEU A 133 6.21 -4.25 -12.21
C LEU A 133 7.06 -5.48 -12.55
N LEU A 134 7.45 -6.29 -11.56
CA LEU A 134 8.26 -7.48 -11.84
C LEU A 134 7.47 -8.56 -12.59
N VAL A 135 6.18 -8.75 -12.31
CA VAL A 135 5.35 -9.73 -13.02
C VAL A 135 5.17 -9.35 -14.50
N THR A 136 5.11 -8.07 -14.83
CA THR A 136 5.00 -7.61 -16.22
C THR A 136 6.31 -7.72 -16.99
N LEU A 137 7.46 -7.66 -16.32
CA LEU A 137 8.79 -7.73 -16.96
C LEU A 137 9.33 -9.16 -17.13
N PHE A 138 8.94 -10.11 -16.28
CA PHE A 138 9.44 -11.50 -16.32
C PHE A 138 8.53 -12.48 -17.08
N THR A 139 7.36 -12.07 -17.56
CA THR A 139 6.46 -12.96 -18.31
C THR A 139 6.61 -12.78 -19.83
N PRO A 140 6.79 -13.85 -20.62
CA PRO A 140 6.72 -13.76 -22.08
C PRO A 140 5.37 -13.19 -22.53
N LEU A 141 5.38 -12.35 -23.57
CA LEU A 141 4.21 -11.61 -24.11
C LEU A 141 2.95 -12.48 -24.36
N GLU A 142 3.11 -13.78 -24.58
CA GLU A 142 1.98 -14.71 -24.80
C GLU A 142 1.21 -15.08 -23.51
N TYR A 143 1.80 -14.91 -22.32
CA TYR A 143 1.18 -15.26 -21.03
C TYR A 143 0.82 -14.06 -20.16
N GLN A 144 1.11 -12.84 -20.62
CA GLN A 144 0.94 -11.61 -19.84
C GLN A 144 -0.53 -11.34 -19.49
N VAL A 145 -1.44 -11.61 -20.43
CA VAL A 145 -2.91 -11.50 -20.21
C VAL A 145 -3.42 -12.61 -19.30
N LEU A 146 -2.89 -13.84 -19.44
CA LEU A 146 -3.32 -14.99 -18.64
C LEU A 146 -2.85 -14.88 -17.18
N CYS A 147 -1.63 -14.39 -16.93
CA CYS A 147 -1.12 -14.14 -15.58
C CYS A 147 -1.86 -12.99 -14.91
N ALA A 148 -2.13 -11.89 -15.61
CA ALA A 148 -2.94 -10.79 -15.06
C ALA A 148 -4.37 -11.26 -14.73
N TYR A 149 -5.00 -12.05 -15.61
CA TYR A 149 -6.32 -12.63 -15.34
C TYR A 149 -6.31 -13.65 -14.20
N ILE A 150 -5.28 -14.49 -14.09
CA ILE A 150 -5.14 -15.46 -13.00
C ILE A 150 -4.85 -14.74 -11.67
N LEU A 151 -4.06 -13.65 -11.67
CA LEU A 151 -3.89 -12.79 -10.49
C LEU A 151 -5.21 -12.12 -10.10
N ILE A 152 -6.00 -11.59 -11.05
CA ILE A 152 -7.33 -11.03 -10.73
C ILE A 152 -8.29 -12.12 -10.19
N ILE A 153 -8.27 -13.33 -10.77
CA ILE A 153 -9.14 -14.44 -10.35
C ILE A 153 -8.71 -15.03 -8.98
N LEU A 154 -7.40 -15.09 -8.68
CA LEU A 154 -6.89 -15.58 -7.40
C LEU A 154 -7.06 -14.60 -6.24
N TYR A 155 -7.36 -13.32 -6.52
CA TYR A 155 -7.59 -12.29 -5.50
C TYR A 155 -9.07 -12.02 -5.24
N ALA A 156 -9.96 -12.57 -6.07
CA ALA A 156 -11.40 -12.43 -5.94
C ALA A 156 -12.07 -13.62 -5.21
N ASN A 157 -11.32 -14.48 -4.53
CA ASN A 157 -11.86 -15.57 -3.68
C ASN A 157 -11.22 -15.60 -2.30
#